data_AF-A0A643CEP4-F1
#
_entry.id   AF-A0A643CEP4-F1
#
_cell.length_a   1.000
_cell.length_b   1.000
_cell.length_c   1.000
_cell.angle_alpha   90.00
_cell.angle_beta   90.00
_cell.angle_gamma   90.00
#
_symmetry.space_group_name_H-M   'P 1'
#
loop_
_entity.id
_entity.type
_entity.pdbx_description
1 polymer ?
#
loop_
_entity_poly.entity_id
_entity_poly.type
_entity_poly.pdbx_seq_one_letter_code
_entity_poly.pdbx_strand_id
1 'polypeptide(L)'
;MDSNDYLRLLAAMVSFEQVKDVMKDIMSDLQQTNSEKILLSWVRQSTRPYSQVNVLNFTTSWTDGLAFNAVLHRHKPDLFSWDRVVKMSPTERLEHAFSKAQTYLGIEKLLDPEGIVQCLITTLILLYSFEYLKSSAFLFPLS
;
A
#
# COMPACT_ATOMS: atom_id res chain seq x y z
N MET A 1 -28.80 -3.36 11.27
CA MET A 1 -28.03 -2.39 10.48
C MET A 1 -28.98 -1.27 10.19
N ASP A 2 -28.82 -0.15 10.89
CA ASP A 2 -29.76 0.96 10.83
C ASP A 2 -29.47 1.84 9.60
N SER A 3 -30.41 2.74 9.26
CA SER A 3 -30.31 3.57 8.05
C SER A 3 -29.06 4.46 8.04
N ASN A 4 -28.49 4.76 9.21
CA ASN A 4 -27.26 5.55 9.35
C ASN A 4 -26.01 4.73 9.01
N ASP A 5 -25.95 3.44 9.39
CA ASP A 5 -24.83 2.56 9.02
C ASP A 5 -24.70 2.39 7.50
N TYR A 6 -25.82 2.29 6.78
CA TYR A 6 -25.82 2.23 5.31
C TYR A 6 -25.29 3.52 4.67
N LEU A 7 -25.73 4.68 5.15
CA LEU A 7 -25.25 5.98 4.65
C LEU A 7 -23.76 6.18 4.89
N ARG A 8 -23.24 5.71 6.03
CA ARG A 8 -21.81 5.75 6.35
C ARG A 8 -20.98 4.85 5.44
N LEU A 9 -21.49 3.67 5.10
CA LEU A 9 -20.83 2.77 4.16
C LEU A 9 -20.83 3.33 2.74
N LEU A 10 -21.95 3.87 2.27
CA LEU A 10 -22.02 4.50 0.95
C LEU A 10 -21.11 5.72 0.86
N ALA A 11 -21.06 6.56 1.90
CA ALA A 11 -20.12 7.67 1.96
C ALA A 11 -18.66 7.19 1.94
N ALA A 12 -18.33 6.14 2.69
CA ALA A 12 -16.99 5.55 2.69
C ALA A 12 -16.60 4.96 1.33
N MET A 13 -17.54 4.30 0.63
CA MET A 13 -17.33 3.77 -0.72
C MET A 13 -17.13 4.88 -1.74
N VAL A 14 -17.94 5.93 -1.70
CA VAL A 14 -17.80 7.09 -2.59
C VAL A 14 -16.49 7.83 -2.33
N SER A 15 -16.11 8.05 -1.07
CA SER A 15 -14.81 8.64 -0.73
C SER A 15 -13.66 7.76 -1.19
N PHE A 16 -13.77 6.45 -1.11
CA PHE A 16 -12.75 5.52 -1.58
C PHE A 16 -12.55 5.58 -3.10
N GLU A 17 -13.64 5.57 -3.87
CA GLU A 17 -13.57 5.70 -5.33
C GLU A 17 -13.07 7.09 -5.75
N GLN A 18 -13.51 8.17 -5.08
CA GLN A 18 -12.99 9.51 -5.33
C GLN A 18 -11.50 9.64 -5.03
N VAL A 19 -11.02 9.01 -3.94
CA VAL A 19 -9.58 8.98 -3.65
C VAL A 19 -8.83 8.25 -4.76
N LYS A 20 -9.33 7.11 -5.26
CA LYS A 20 -8.68 6.42 -6.38
C LYS A 20 -8.58 7.28 -7.64
N ASP A 21 -9.66 7.97 -8.00
CA ASP A 21 -9.71 8.82 -9.20
C ASP A 21 -8.77 10.02 -9.06
N VAL A 22 -8.80 10.72 -7.93
CA VAL A 22 -7.88 11.82 -7.64
C VAL A 22 -6.43 11.34 -7.69
N MET A 23 -6.15 10.12 -7.23
CA MET A 23 -4.79 9.57 -7.27
C MET A 23 -4.35 9.16 -8.68
N LYS A 24 -5.28 8.72 -9.53
CA LYS A 24 -5.03 8.44 -10.94
C LYS A 24 -4.71 9.72 -11.71
N ASP A 25 -5.43 10.80 -11.43
CA ASP A 25 -5.22 12.12 -12.05
C ASP A 25 -3.93 12.78 -11.54
N ILE A 26 -3.67 12.67 -10.24
CA ILE A 26 -2.37 13.05 -9.66
C ILE A 26 -1.25 12.25 -10.34
N MET A 27 -1.42 10.95 -10.60
CA MET A 27 -0.40 10.12 -11.28
C MET A 27 -0.14 10.55 -12.73
N SER A 28 -1.15 11.06 -13.45
CA SER A 28 -0.96 11.60 -14.81
C SER A 28 -0.34 13.00 -14.82
N ASP A 29 -0.62 13.82 -13.81
CA ASP A 29 -0.18 15.22 -13.74
C ASP A 29 1.17 15.41 -13.02
N LEU A 30 1.56 14.46 -12.18
CA LEU A 30 2.87 14.43 -11.56
C LEU A 30 3.93 14.07 -12.58
N GLN A 31 4.70 15.06 -13.01
CA GLN A 31 6.02 14.79 -13.56
C GLN A 31 6.78 13.85 -12.63
N GLN A 32 7.17 12.68 -13.15
CA GLN A 32 7.60 11.46 -12.47
C GLN A 32 8.52 11.61 -11.24
N THR A 33 9.25 12.71 -11.05
CA THR A 33 10.36 12.79 -10.09
C THR A 33 10.01 13.23 -8.67
N ASN A 34 9.00 14.08 -8.44
CA ASN A 34 8.72 14.61 -7.09
C ASN A 34 7.92 13.64 -6.22
N SER A 35 6.88 13.02 -6.78
CA SER A 35 6.06 12.07 -6.03
C SER A 35 6.72 10.71 -5.87
N GLU A 36 7.54 10.30 -6.82
CA GLU A 36 8.38 9.12 -6.68
C GLU A 36 9.32 9.27 -5.47
N LYS A 37 9.96 10.44 -5.29
CA LYS A 37 10.80 10.72 -4.12
C LYS A 37 10.02 10.70 -2.80
N ILE A 38 8.81 11.26 -2.79
CA ILE A 38 7.95 11.28 -1.59
C ILE A 38 7.56 9.84 -1.22
N LEU A 39 7.06 9.07 -2.17
CA LEU A 39 6.67 7.67 -1.96
C LEU A 39 7.88 6.84 -1.53
N LEU A 40 9.04 7.02 -2.16
CA LEU A 40 10.26 6.28 -1.82
C LEU A 40 10.72 6.62 -0.40
N SER A 41 10.64 7.89 0.00
CA SER A 41 10.93 8.33 1.37
C SER A 41 10.00 7.66 2.38
N TRP A 42 8.70 7.67 2.09
CA TRP A 42 7.70 7.01 2.94
C TRP A 42 7.96 5.51 3.07
N VAL A 43 8.18 4.80 1.96
CA VAL A 43 8.49 3.36 2.00
C VAL A 43 9.69 3.10 2.89
N ARG A 44 10.79 3.85 2.70
CA ARG A 44 12.00 3.67 3.51
C ARG A 44 11.75 3.90 5.00
N GLN A 45 10.88 4.85 5.35
CA GLN A 45 10.52 5.10 6.74
C GLN A 45 9.64 3.98 7.32
N SER A 46 8.69 3.49 6.53
CA SER A 46 7.79 2.37 6.88
C SER A 46 8.56 1.06 7.05
N THR A 47 9.55 0.80 6.20
CA THR A 47 10.36 -0.42 6.23
C THR A 47 11.59 -0.34 7.16
N ARG A 48 11.84 0.80 7.81
CA ARG A 48 13.00 0.99 8.71
C ARG A 48 13.16 -0.08 9.81
N PRO A 49 12.08 -0.65 10.40
CA PRO A 49 12.22 -1.72 11.41
C PRO A 49 12.65 -3.08 10.85
N TYR A 50 12.63 -3.28 9.53
CA TYR A 50 12.95 -4.56 8.90
C TYR A 50 14.38 -4.51 8.34
N SER A 51 15.34 -5.05 9.10
CA SER A 51 16.77 -4.96 8.78
C SER A 51 17.15 -5.63 7.45
N GLN A 52 16.35 -6.60 6.98
CA GLN A 52 16.56 -7.29 5.71
C GLN A 52 16.07 -6.48 4.49
N VAL A 53 15.44 -5.32 4.70
CA VAL A 53 14.78 -4.54 3.64
C VAL A 53 15.51 -3.24 3.41
N ASN A 54 15.94 -3.02 2.17
CA ASN A 54 16.54 -1.76 1.74
C ASN A 54 15.94 -1.31 0.40
N VAL A 55 15.01 -0.35 0.46
CA VAL A 55 14.33 0.17 -0.73
C VAL A 55 15.05 1.40 -1.27
N LEU A 56 15.60 1.26 -2.49
CA LEU A 56 16.35 2.32 -3.19
C LEU A 56 15.64 2.82 -4.45
N ASN A 57 14.76 2.00 -5.02
CA ASN A 57 14.02 2.31 -6.25
C ASN A 57 12.69 1.52 -6.27
N PHE A 58 11.85 1.76 -7.29
CA PHE A 58 10.60 1.02 -7.52
C PHE A 58 10.73 -0.16 -8.50
N THR A 59 11.96 -0.59 -8.77
CA THR A 59 12.24 -1.70 -9.70
C THR A 59 12.93 -2.83 -8.96
N THR A 60 14.26 -2.84 -8.93
CA THR A 60 15.06 -3.95 -8.40
C THR A 60 14.94 -4.14 -6.89
N SER A 61 14.58 -3.11 -6.12
CA SER A 61 14.41 -3.23 -4.66
C SER A 61 13.20 -4.06 -4.21
N TRP A 62 12.34 -4.48 -5.15
CA TRP A 62 11.08 -5.17 -4.84
C TRP A 62 11.02 -6.61 -5.36
N THR A 63 12.00 -7.01 -6.18
CA THR A 63 12.00 -8.30 -6.89
C THR A 63 12.20 -9.49 -5.96
N ASP A 64 12.75 -9.29 -4.76
CA ASP A 64 12.92 -10.34 -3.75
C ASP A 64 11.68 -10.54 -2.86
N GLY A 65 10.63 -9.72 -3.05
CA GLY A 65 9.37 -9.76 -2.32
C GLY A 65 9.41 -9.26 -0.88
N LEU A 66 10.57 -8.89 -0.32
CA LEU A 66 10.65 -8.47 1.09
C LEU A 66 10.04 -7.09 1.31
N ALA A 67 10.31 -6.13 0.40
CA ALA A 67 9.76 -4.78 0.50
C ALA A 67 8.23 -4.76 0.52
N PHE A 68 7.58 -5.57 -0.33
CA PHE A 68 6.13 -5.72 -0.34
C PHE A 68 5.56 -6.21 0.98
N ASN A 69 6.11 -7.31 1.50
CA ASN A 69 5.65 -7.89 2.75
C ASN A 69 5.92 -6.94 3.92
N ALA A 70 7.03 -6.20 3.92
CA ALA A 70 7.36 -5.27 5.00
C ALA A 70 6.37 -4.12 5.08
N VAL A 71 5.96 -3.57 3.94
CA VAL A 71 4.94 -2.51 3.89
C VAL A 71 3.59 -3.03 4.38
N LEU A 72 3.16 -4.21 3.94
CA LEU A 72 1.90 -4.84 4.41
C LEU A 72 1.92 -5.13 5.92
N HIS A 73 3.01 -5.72 6.40
CA HIS A 73 3.21 -6.03 7.83
C HIS A 73 3.30 -4.75 8.66
N ARG A 74 3.87 -3.65 8.13
CA ARG A 74 3.91 -2.38 8.85
C ARG A 74 2.51 -1.82 9.07
N HIS A 75 1.65 -1.92 8.07
CA HIS A 75 0.27 -1.44 8.17
C HIS A 75 -0.60 -2.31 9.09
N LYS A 76 -0.34 -3.62 9.11
CA LYS A 76 -1.03 -4.58 10.00
C LYS A 76 -0.04 -5.66 10.48
N PRO A 77 0.64 -5.43 11.62
CA PRO A 77 1.65 -6.38 12.12
C PRO A 77 1.08 -7.77 12.42
N ASP A 78 -0.19 -7.85 12.80
CA ASP A 78 -0.85 -9.13 13.12
C ASP A 78 -1.28 -9.92 11.88
N LEU A 79 -0.98 -9.44 10.66
CA LEU A 79 -1.45 -10.04 9.41
C LEU A 79 -0.81 -11.40 9.11
N PHE A 80 0.46 -11.52 9.47
CA PHE A 80 1.30 -12.69 9.29
C PHE A 80 2.60 -12.52 10.10
N SER A 81 3.36 -13.60 10.29
CA SER A 81 4.65 -13.55 10.97
C SER A 81 5.77 -13.15 10.00
N TRP A 82 6.48 -12.05 10.32
CA TRP A 82 7.65 -11.61 9.54
C TRP A 82 8.74 -12.69 9.45
N ASP A 83 9.01 -13.40 10.54
CA ASP A 83 10.04 -14.46 10.57
C ASP A 83 9.76 -15.60 9.57
N ARG A 84 8.50 -15.83 9.21
CA ARG A 84 8.14 -16.79 8.17
C ARG A 84 8.47 -16.25 6.79
N VAL A 85 8.17 -14.98 6.53
CA VAL A 85 8.44 -14.32 5.23
C VAL A 85 9.92 -14.32 4.91
N VAL A 86 10.78 -14.03 5.89
CA VAL A 86 12.23 -14.00 5.69
C VAL A 86 12.78 -15.36 5.24
N LYS A 87 12.13 -16.47 5.61
CA LYS A 87 12.55 -17.84 5.25
C LYS A 87 12.00 -18.32 3.90
N MET A 88 11.03 -17.63 3.31
CA MET A 88 10.46 -17.96 2.00
C MET A 88 11.42 -17.61 0.86
N SER A 89 11.28 -18.29 -0.28
CA SER A 89 11.94 -17.91 -1.52
C SER A 89 11.35 -16.61 -2.09
N PRO A 90 12.07 -15.90 -2.98
CA PRO A 90 11.56 -14.68 -3.63
C PRO A 90 10.18 -14.83 -4.27
N THR A 91 9.96 -15.92 -5.02
CA THR A 91 8.68 -16.20 -5.67
C THR A 91 7.56 -16.38 -4.64
N GLU A 92 7.78 -17.17 -3.60
CA GLU A 92 6.81 -17.38 -2.52
C GLU A 92 6.49 -16.08 -1.78
N ARG A 93 7.47 -15.21 -1.54
CA ARG A 93 7.25 -13.90 -0.89
C ARG A 93 6.36 -12.99 -1.73
N LEU A 94 6.60 -12.94 -3.03
CA LEU A 94 5.79 -12.14 -3.96
C LEU A 94 4.36 -12.66 -4.01
N GLU A 95 4.18 -13.97 -4.21
CA GLU A 95 2.85 -14.59 -4.21
C GLU A 95 2.11 -14.39 -2.89
N HIS A 96 2.81 -14.55 -1.77
CA HIS A 96 2.27 -14.31 -0.43
C HIS A 96 1.82 -12.84 -0.29
N ALA A 97 2.67 -11.87 -0.66
CA ALA A 97 2.32 -10.46 -0.58
C ALA A 97 1.09 -10.12 -1.42
N PHE A 98 1.03 -10.59 -2.67
CA PHE A 98 -0.11 -10.31 -3.55
C PHE A 98 -1.39 -10.97 -3.08
N SER A 99 -1.33 -12.22 -2.61
CA SER A 99 -2.48 -12.91 -2.03
C SER A 99 -3.02 -12.18 -0.79
N LYS A 100 -2.12 -11.67 0.06
CA LYS A 100 -2.48 -10.85 1.22
C LYS A 100 -3.08 -9.51 0.76
N ALA A 101 -2.44 -8.79 -0.15
CA ALA A 101 -2.97 -7.53 -0.68
C ALA A 101 -4.37 -7.70 -1.29
N GLN A 102 -4.61 -8.77 -2.05
CA GLN A 102 -5.93 -9.08 -2.59
C GLN A 102 -6.96 -9.31 -1.50
N THR A 103 -6.62 -10.15 -0.52
CA THR A 103 -7.57 -10.53 0.55
C THR A 103 -7.89 -9.36 1.48
N TYR A 104 -6.91 -8.50 1.80
CA TYR A 104 -7.04 -7.46 2.81
C TYR A 104 -7.34 -6.07 2.26
N LEU A 105 -6.90 -5.77 1.04
CA LEU A 105 -7.07 -4.46 0.40
C LEU A 105 -7.99 -4.53 -0.83
N GLY A 106 -8.44 -5.72 -1.24
CA GLY A 106 -9.28 -5.89 -2.42
C GLY A 106 -8.55 -5.64 -3.75
N ILE A 107 -7.21 -5.68 -3.75
CA ILE A 107 -6.40 -5.37 -4.94
C ILE A 107 -6.31 -6.61 -5.83
N GLU A 108 -6.82 -6.52 -7.06
CA GLU A 108 -6.82 -7.63 -8.00
C GLU A 108 -5.39 -8.03 -8.42
N LYS A 109 -5.14 -9.34 -8.49
CA LYS A 109 -3.82 -9.88 -8.85
C LYS A 109 -3.60 -9.72 -10.35
N LEU A 110 -2.72 -8.79 -10.74
CA LEU A 110 -2.23 -8.68 -12.12
C LEU A 110 -1.08 -9.68 -12.33
N LEU A 111 -1.08 -10.37 -13.47
CA LEU A 111 -0.18 -11.50 -13.74
C LEU A 111 1.06 -11.13 -14.57
N ASP A 112 1.07 -9.95 -15.19
CA ASP A 112 2.18 -9.46 -16.00
C ASP A 112 3.15 -8.57 -15.18
N PRO A 113 4.45 -8.53 -15.52
CA PRO A 113 5.46 -7.75 -14.77
C PRO A 113 5.14 -6.26 -14.66
N GLU A 114 4.55 -5.68 -15.71
CA GLU A 114 4.14 -4.28 -15.75
C GLU A 114 2.95 -4.03 -14.82
N GLY A 115 1.97 -4.93 -14.83
CA GLY A 115 0.85 -4.97 -13.90
C GLY A 115 1.26 -5.16 -12.44
N ILE A 116 2.33 -5.91 -12.17
CA ILE A 116 2.90 -6.05 -10.82
C ILE A 116 3.47 -4.72 -10.32
N VAL A 117 4.20 -3.97 -11.17
CA VAL A 117 4.73 -2.65 -10.82
C VAL A 117 3.58 -1.65 -10.63
N GLN A 118 2.56 -1.68 -11.47
CA GLN A 118 1.38 -0.82 -11.31
C GLN A 118 0.60 -1.15 -10.02
N CYS A 119 0.46 -2.44 -9.69
CA CYS A 119 -0.15 -2.92 -8.46
C CYS A 119 0.65 -2.49 -7.22
N LEU A 120 1.98 -2.54 -7.29
CA LEU A 120 2.89 -2.02 -6.27
C LEU A 120 2.63 -0.54 -6.03
N ILE A 121 2.70 0.27 -7.08
CA ILE A 121 2.50 1.72 -6.99
C ILE A 121 1.12 2.01 -6.38
N THR A 122 0.07 1.35 -6.86
CA THR A 122 -1.30 1.49 -6.36
C THR A 122 -1.41 1.09 -4.88
N THR A 123 -0.79 -0.02 -4.48
CA THR A 123 -0.79 -0.49 -3.08
C THR A 123 -0.11 0.54 -2.16
N LEU A 124 1.06 1.05 -2.55
CA LEU A 124 1.80 2.04 -1.75
C LEU A 124 1.04 3.35 -1.62
N ILE A 125 0.44 3.80 -2.71
CA ILE A 125 -0.41 4.99 -2.80
C ILE A 125 -1.62 4.87 -1.88
N LEU A 126 -2.34 3.74 -1.93
CA LEU A 126 -3.48 3.50 -1.04
C LEU A 126 -3.05 3.48 0.42
N LEU A 127 -1.97 2.76 0.76
CA LEU A 127 -1.48 2.68 2.14
C LEU A 127 -0.98 4.03 2.66
N TYR A 128 -0.26 4.78 1.83
CA TYR A 128 0.16 6.16 2.14
C TYR A 128 -1.05 7.06 2.41
N SER A 129 -2.06 7.01 1.56
CA SER A 129 -3.31 7.78 1.75
C SER A 129 -4.05 7.37 3.01
N PHE A 130 -4.15 6.07 3.31
CA PHE A 130 -4.76 5.60 4.55
C PHE A 130 -4.00 6.08 5.79
N GLU A 131 -2.67 6.10 5.76
CA GLU A 131 -1.86 6.66 6.85
C GLU A 131 -2.02 8.18 6.96
N TYR A 132 -1.98 8.90 5.83
CA TYR A 132 -2.14 10.34 5.80
C TYR A 132 -3.53 10.78 6.30
N LEU A 133 -4.60 10.08 5.88
CA LEU A 133 -5.95 10.32 6.36
C LEU A 133 -6.11 10.02 7.85
N LYS A 134 -5.44 8.97 8.37
CA LYS A 134 -5.40 8.70 9.83
C LYS A 134 -4.67 9.81 10.60
N SER A 135 -3.59 10.36 10.04
CA SER A 135 -2.86 11.48 10.64
C SER A 135 -3.60 12.82 10.50
N SER A 136 -4.33 13.05 9.41
CA SER A 136 -5.15 14.25 9.23
C SER A 136 -6.45 14.20 10.02
N ALA A 137 -6.96 13.01 10.35
CA ALA A 137 -8.08 12.84 11.28
C ALA A 137 -7.73 13.32 12.70
N PHE A 138 -6.45 13.49 13.04
CA PHE A 138 -6.01 14.18 14.26
C PHE A 138 -6.10 15.72 14.16
N LEU A 139 -6.29 16.29 12.96
CA LEU A 139 -6.44 17.74 12.74
C LEU A 139 -7.92 18.19 12.60
N PHE A 140 -8.86 17.25 12.53
CA PHE A 140 -10.28 17.54 12.69
C PHE A 140 -10.83 16.79 13.90
N PRO A 141 -10.61 17.29 15.13
CA PRO A 141 -11.43 16.83 16.24
C PRO A 141 -12.88 17.18 15.87
N LEU A 142 -13.72 16.15 15.77
CA LEU A 142 -15.16 16.32 15.68
C LEU A 142 -15.59 17.17 16.88
N SER A 143 -16.06 18.38 16.59
CA SER A 143 -16.76 19.28 17.53
C SER A 143 -18.10 18.70 17.93
#